data_AF-A0A2H3GA51-F1
#
_entry.id   AF-A0A2H3GA51-F1
#
_cell.length_a   1.000
_cell.length_b   1.000
_cell.length_c   1.000
_cell.angle_alpha   90.00
_cell.angle_beta   90.00
_cell.angle_gamma   90.00
#
_symmetry.space_group_name_H-M   'P 1'
#
loop_
_entity.id
_entity.type
_entity.pdbx_description
1 polymer ?
#
loop_
_entity_poly.entity_id
_entity_poly.type
_entity_poly.pdbx_seq_one_letter_code
_entity_poly.pdbx_strand_id
1 'polypeptide(L)'
;MDSTLTWKQHIDEIQRKVTNTVNALSSLGGSTWGVTMREMRKIYKGVAVPQMMYACSAWSNANWRTRDKPYTERTLSKLQSLQARASRVISGAYKAASIPALDVETYLLPVEQQIFKHNVDTLGRVGPAERRHTEEEARRNKKKSPRRAIEQAIRDTQGPDIRRQEHIAPYIVPPWWQGPQTFIERNTEEAQIKHEQIIQDEPDAVHIYTDGSGIGGHIGAAAVCTTTQETKSAYMGDDTTSTVYAGELQGISLALQIAQEDRSRGNSRSKVLIYTD
;
A
#
# COMPACT_ATOMS: atom_id res chain seq x y z
N MET A 1 -22.38 3.48 10.13
CA MET A 1 -21.24 2.80 10.79
C MET A 1 -21.79 1.70 11.70
N ASP A 2 -21.19 0.51 11.71
CA ASP A 2 -21.58 -0.60 12.60
C ASP A 2 -20.99 -0.36 14.01
N SER A 3 -21.79 0.26 14.89
CA SER A 3 -21.40 0.57 16.28
C SER A 3 -21.17 -0.68 17.15
N THR A 4 -21.66 -1.84 16.70
CA THR A 4 -21.56 -3.10 17.42
C THR A 4 -20.36 -3.94 17.01
N LEU A 5 -19.69 -3.58 15.90
CA LEU A 5 -18.58 -4.33 15.29
C LEU A 5 -18.94 -5.81 15.08
N THR A 6 -20.18 -6.07 14.67
CA THR A 6 -20.63 -7.42 14.34
C THR A 6 -20.25 -7.81 12.92
N TRP A 7 -19.96 -6.82 12.07
CA TRP A 7 -19.54 -6.95 10.67
C TRP A 7 -20.56 -7.68 9.81
N LYS A 8 -21.80 -7.88 10.28
CA LYS A 8 -22.82 -8.63 9.54
C LYS A 8 -23.10 -8.00 8.17
N GLN A 9 -23.36 -6.69 8.14
CA GLN A 9 -23.60 -5.94 6.91
C GLN A 9 -22.40 -6.02 5.95
N HIS A 10 -21.18 -5.98 6.50
CA HIS A 10 -19.94 -6.12 5.73
C HIS A 10 -19.83 -7.50 5.08
N ILE A 11 -20.10 -8.57 5.83
CA ILE A 11 -20.09 -9.94 5.30
C ILE A 11 -21.19 -10.15 4.25
N ASP A 12 -22.38 -9.57 4.46
CA ASP A 12 -23.48 -9.63 3.49
C ASP A 12 -23.11 -8.89 2.17
N GLU A 13 -22.41 -7.76 2.28
CA GLU A 13 -21.91 -7.02 1.12
C GLU A 13 -20.78 -7.76 0.39
N ILE A 14 -19.86 -8.41 1.11
CA ILE A 14 -18.88 -9.33 0.53
C ILE A 14 -19.59 -10.43 -0.25
N GLN A 15 -20.60 -11.06 0.35
CA GLN A 15 -21.37 -12.13 -0.29
C GLN A 15 -22.02 -11.66 -1.58
N ARG A 16 -22.61 -10.46 -1.60
CA ARG A 16 -23.20 -9.84 -2.78
C ARG A 16 -22.16 -9.61 -3.89
N LYS A 17 -21.04 -8.95 -3.58
CA LYS A 17 -19.98 -8.65 -4.54
C LYS A 17 -19.37 -9.90 -5.15
N VAL A 18 -18.99 -10.86 -4.31
CA VAL A 18 -18.36 -12.10 -4.74
C VAL A 18 -19.32 -12.96 -5.54
N THR A 19 -20.61 -13.00 -5.16
CA THR A 19 -21.64 -13.68 -5.96
C THR A 19 -21.74 -13.10 -7.37
N ASN A 20 -21.74 -11.77 -7.50
CA ASN A 20 -21.76 -11.13 -8.81
C ASN A 20 -20.50 -11.45 -9.62
N THR A 21 -19.32 -11.43 -9.00
CA THR A 21 -18.07 -11.83 -9.66
C THR A 21 -18.09 -13.29 -10.10
N VAL A 22 -18.62 -14.20 -9.28
CA VAL A 22 -18.74 -15.64 -9.65
C VAL A 22 -19.75 -15.84 -10.76
N ASN A 23 -20.85 -15.08 -10.80
CA ASN A 23 -21.80 -15.10 -11.91
C ASN A 23 -21.14 -14.63 -13.21
N ALA A 24 -20.40 -13.53 -13.18
CA ALA A 24 -19.64 -13.06 -14.34
C ALA A 24 -18.56 -14.08 -14.76
N LEU A 25 -17.89 -14.74 -13.81
CA LEU A 25 -16.93 -15.80 -14.09
C LEU A 25 -17.60 -16.97 -14.83
N SER A 26 -18.84 -17.33 -14.45
CA SER A 26 -19.59 -18.42 -15.08
C SER A 26 -20.01 -18.13 -16.53
N SER A 27 -20.02 -16.87 -16.97
CA SER A 27 -20.28 -16.54 -18.38
C SER A 27 -19.03 -16.66 -19.27
N LEU A 28 -17.84 -16.86 -18.70
CA LEU A 28 -16.59 -16.96 -19.45
C LEU A 28 -16.29 -18.39 -19.95
N GLY A 29 -17.06 -19.39 -19.53
CA GLY A 29 -16.92 -20.77 -20.00
C GLY A 29 -17.68 -21.78 -19.17
N GLY A 30 -17.76 -23.01 -19.69
CA GLY A 30 -18.30 -24.19 -19.03
C GLY A 30 -17.27 -25.32 -18.94
N SER A 31 -17.71 -26.54 -18.65
CA SER A 31 -16.80 -27.70 -18.52
C SER A 31 -16.12 -28.10 -19.84
N THR A 32 -16.69 -27.75 -20.99
CA THR A 32 -16.21 -28.18 -22.32
C THR A 32 -15.85 -27.02 -23.26
N TRP A 33 -16.04 -25.77 -22.85
CA TRP A 33 -15.86 -24.61 -23.72
C TRP A 33 -15.49 -23.35 -22.93
N GLY A 34 -14.85 -22.39 -23.60
CA GLY A 34 -14.48 -21.11 -23.01
C GLY A 34 -13.10 -21.11 -22.36
N VAL A 35 -12.93 -20.24 -21.35
CA VAL A 35 -11.66 -20.00 -20.66
C VAL A 35 -11.18 -21.25 -19.90
N THR A 36 -9.87 -21.49 -19.87
CA THR A 36 -9.33 -22.67 -19.19
C THR A 36 -9.52 -22.58 -17.66
N MET A 37 -9.61 -23.73 -16.99
CA MET A 37 -9.68 -23.81 -15.52
C MET A 37 -8.58 -22.99 -14.83
N ARG A 38 -7.36 -23.02 -15.39
CA ARG A 38 -6.19 -22.28 -14.88
C ARG A 38 -6.40 -20.76 -14.93
N GLU A 39 -6.99 -20.27 -16.02
CA GLU A 39 -7.27 -18.85 -16.22
C GLU A 39 -8.46 -18.39 -15.39
N MET A 40 -9.54 -19.17 -15.32
CA MET A 40 -10.67 -18.90 -14.42
C MET A 40 -10.21 -18.81 -12.96
N ARG A 41 -9.33 -19.71 -12.54
CA ARG A 41 -8.70 -19.68 -11.21
C ARG A 41 -7.87 -18.41 -11.00
N LYS A 42 -7.07 -17.99 -12.00
CA LYS A 42 -6.32 -16.74 -11.93
C LYS A 42 -7.24 -15.54 -11.75
N ILE A 43 -8.33 -15.45 -12.51
CA ILE A 43 -9.33 -14.38 -12.41
C ILE A 43 -9.99 -14.40 -11.02
N TYR A 44 -10.41 -15.57 -10.54
CA TYR A 44 -10.99 -15.72 -9.20
C TYR A 44 -10.03 -15.23 -8.10
N LYS A 45 -8.77 -15.68 -8.15
CA LYS A 45 -7.73 -15.25 -7.19
C LYS A 45 -7.42 -13.75 -7.30
N GLY A 46 -7.51 -13.17 -8.49
CA GLY A 46 -7.22 -11.74 -8.73
C GLY A 46 -8.36 -10.80 -8.36
N VAL A 47 -9.61 -11.27 -8.32
CA VAL A 47 -10.80 -10.41 -8.15
C VAL A 47 -11.64 -10.82 -6.94
N ALA A 48 -12.12 -12.05 -6.90
CA ALA A 48 -13.04 -12.50 -5.85
C ALA A 48 -12.35 -12.70 -4.51
N VAL A 49 -11.15 -13.27 -4.48
CA VAL A 49 -10.39 -13.45 -3.23
C VAL A 49 -10.09 -12.10 -2.54
N PRO A 50 -9.59 -11.06 -3.24
CA PRO A 50 -9.44 -9.72 -2.64
C PRO A 50 -10.75 -9.13 -2.10
N GLN A 51 -11.87 -9.32 -2.79
CA GLN A 51 -13.19 -8.89 -2.29
C GLN A 51 -13.57 -9.65 -1.00
N MET A 52 -13.36 -10.96 -0.96
CA MET A 52 -13.62 -11.79 0.23
C MET A 52 -12.73 -11.39 1.41
N MET A 53 -11.47 -11.08 1.15
CA MET A 53 -10.45 -10.80 2.17
C MET A 53 -10.38 -9.31 2.54
N TYR A 54 -11.22 -8.47 1.96
CA TYR A 54 -11.25 -7.05 2.28
C TYR A 54 -11.56 -6.82 3.77
N ALA A 55 -10.69 -6.06 4.43
CA ALA A 55 -10.70 -5.82 5.88
C ALA A 55 -10.66 -7.08 6.76
N CYS A 56 -10.11 -8.19 6.26
CA CYS A 56 -10.06 -9.47 6.96
C CYS A 56 -9.38 -9.38 8.34
N SER A 57 -8.30 -8.63 8.46
CA SER A 57 -7.63 -8.38 9.74
C SER A 57 -8.51 -7.72 10.80
N ALA A 58 -9.58 -7.02 10.41
CA ALA A 58 -10.55 -6.42 11.32
C ALA A 58 -11.71 -7.38 11.64
N TRP A 59 -12.47 -7.82 10.62
CA TRP A 59 -13.68 -8.61 10.85
C TRP A 59 -13.40 -10.06 11.25
N SER A 60 -12.26 -10.62 10.86
CA SER A 60 -11.91 -11.99 11.23
C SER A 60 -11.60 -12.13 12.71
N ASN A 61 -11.48 -11.02 13.45
CA ASN A 61 -11.25 -10.98 14.89
C ASN A 61 -12.46 -10.45 15.67
N ALA A 62 -13.62 -10.27 15.02
CA ALA A 62 -14.81 -9.66 15.58
C ALA A 62 -15.33 -10.33 16.87
N ASN A 63 -14.97 -11.60 17.09
CA ASN A 63 -15.40 -12.37 18.26
C ASN A 63 -14.49 -12.20 19.50
N TRP A 64 -13.64 -11.17 19.51
CA TRP A 64 -12.72 -10.85 20.61
C TRP A 64 -13.41 -10.66 21.98
N ARG A 65 -14.74 -10.52 22.03
CA ARG A 65 -15.54 -10.35 23.26
C ARG A 65 -15.86 -11.65 23.99
N THR A 66 -15.95 -12.79 23.31
CA THR A 66 -16.69 -13.94 23.87
C THR A 66 -16.23 -15.33 23.46
N ARG A 67 -15.26 -15.51 22.54
CA ARG A 67 -14.88 -16.85 22.05
C ARG A 67 -13.39 -16.99 21.70
N ASP A 68 -12.89 -18.22 21.86
CA ASP A 68 -11.55 -18.66 21.43
C ASP A 68 -11.35 -18.58 19.91
N LYS A 69 -12.44 -18.61 19.13
CA LYS A 69 -12.40 -18.52 17.67
C LYS A 69 -12.45 -17.07 17.20
N PRO A 70 -11.58 -16.66 16.25
CA PRO A 70 -11.43 -15.26 15.86
C PRO A 70 -12.69 -14.72 15.14
N TYR A 71 -13.41 -15.56 14.38
CA TYR A 71 -14.65 -15.25 13.68
C TYR A 71 -15.79 -16.23 14.00
N THR A 72 -17.02 -15.90 13.59
CA THR A 72 -18.18 -16.79 13.79
C THR A 72 -18.21 -17.93 12.76
N GLU A 73 -18.68 -19.11 13.16
CA GLU A 73 -18.87 -20.26 12.25
C GLU A 73 -19.80 -19.90 11.09
N ARG A 74 -20.82 -19.07 11.33
CA ARG A 74 -21.73 -18.59 10.28
C ARG A 74 -21.00 -17.76 9.23
N THR A 75 -20.08 -16.89 9.63
CA THR A 75 -19.24 -16.12 8.70
C THR A 75 -18.39 -17.07 7.87
N LEU A 76 -17.74 -18.03 8.51
CA LEU A 76 -16.90 -19.01 7.82
C LEU A 76 -17.70 -19.82 6.80
N SER A 77 -18.84 -20.39 7.19
CA SER A 77 -19.68 -21.19 6.28
C SER A 77 -20.17 -20.40 5.08
N LYS A 78 -20.47 -19.10 5.24
CA LYS A 78 -20.82 -18.22 4.11
C LYS A 78 -19.66 -18.09 3.12
N LEU A 79 -18.45 -17.80 3.62
CA LEU A 79 -17.27 -17.64 2.77
C LEU A 79 -16.85 -18.96 2.09
N GLN A 80 -16.90 -20.09 2.81
CA GLN A 80 -16.69 -21.42 2.25
C GLN A 80 -17.71 -21.75 1.16
N SER A 81 -18.97 -21.38 1.35
CA SER A 81 -20.01 -21.59 0.34
C SER A 81 -19.76 -20.77 -0.92
N LEU A 82 -19.26 -19.54 -0.79
CA LEU A 82 -18.86 -18.70 -1.93
C LEU A 82 -17.68 -19.30 -2.70
N GLN A 83 -16.63 -19.75 -1.99
CA GLN A 83 -15.49 -20.41 -2.60
C GLN A 83 -15.89 -21.73 -3.26
N ALA A 84 -16.73 -22.54 -2.62
CA ALA A 84 -17.21 -23.79 -3.20
C ALA A 84 -18.04 -23.55 -4.47
N ARG A 85 -18.85 -22.49 -4.51
CA ARG A 85 -19.57 -22.10 -5.73
C ARG A 85 -18.60 -21.70 -6.85
N ALA A 86 -17.61 -20.86 -6.54
CA ALA A 86 -16.58 -20.47 -7.50
C ALA A 86 -15.79 -21.68 -8.01
N SER A 87 -15.41 -22.59 -7.11
CA SER A 87 -14.65 -23.79 -7.44
C SER A 87 -15.39 -24.71 -8.40
N ARG A 88 -16.72 -24.84 -8.24
CA ARG A 88 -17.56 -25.59 -9.19
C ARG A 88 -17.62 -24.92 -10.55
N VAL A 89 -17.69 -23.58 -10.61
CA VAL A 89 -17.62 -22.84 -11.88
C VAL A 89 -16.25 -23.06 -12.55
N ILE A 90 -15.16 -22.98 -11.79
CA ILE A 90 -13.79 -23.14 -12.28
C ILE A 90 -13.51 -24.55 -12.81
N SER A 91 -13.98 -25.58 -12.11
CA SER A 91 -13.68 -26.99 -12.41
C SER A 91 -14.75 -27.73 -13.21
N GLY A 92 -15.96 -27.17 -13.30
CA GLY A 92 -17.13 -27.89 -13.81
C GLY A 92 -17.60 -29.05 -12.91
N ALA A 93 -17.11 -29.13 -11.67
CA ALA A 93 -17.43 -30.23 -10.76
C ALA A 93 -18.91 -30.27 -10.35
N TYR A 94 -19.40 -31.49 -10.07
CA TYR A 94 -20.77 -31.73 -9.63
C TYR A 94 -21.13 -30.95 -8.37
N LYS A 95 -22.41 -30.59 -8.24
CA LYS A 95 -22.95 -29.90 -7.04
C LYS A 95 -22.67 -30.68 -5.75
N ALA A 96 -22.70 -32.01 -5.81
CA ALA A 96 -22.46 -32.92 -4.69
C ALA A 96 -20.98 -33.03 -4.27
N ALA A 97 -20.04 -32.49 -5.06
CA ALA A 97 -18.63 -32.48 -4.67
C ALA A 97 -18.43 -31.76 -3.34
N SER A 98 -17.63 -32.37 -2.45
CA SER A 98 -17.33 -31.84 -1.13
C SER A 98 -16.44 -30.60 -1.25
N ILE A 99 -16.58 -29.64 -0.32
CA ILE A 99 -15.78 -28.40 -0.32
C ILE A 99 -14.28 -28.69 -0.27
N PRO A 100 -13.77 -29.61 0.60
CA PRO A 100 -12.34 -29.91 0.62
C PRO A 100 -11.82 -30.49 -0.71
N ALA A 101 -12.61 -31.37 -1.37
CA ALA A 101 -12.22 -31.90 -2.67
C ALA A 101 -12.19 -30.81 -3.74
N LEU A 102 -13.14 -29.87 -3.72
CA LEU A 102 -13.16 -28.71 -4.61
C LEU A 102 -11.94 -27.82 -4.40
N ASP A 103 -11.57 -27.52 -3.15
CA ASP A 103 -10.40 -26.70 -2.83
C ASP A 103 -9.11 -27.36 -3.34
N VAL A 104 -8.95 -28.67 -3.14
CA VAL A 104 -7.79 -29.43 -3.64
C VAL A 104 -7.76 -29.44 -5.17
N GLU A 105 -8.85 -29.82 -5.83
CA GLU A 105 -8.92 -29.92 -7.30
C GLU A 105 -8.69 -28.57 -7.97
N THR A 106 -9.24 -27.51 -7.39
CA THR A 106 -9.04 -26.14 -7.88
C THR A 106 -7.77 -25.47 -7.36
N TYR A 107 -6.91 -26.18 -6.61
CA TYR A 107 -5.71 -25.66 -5.96
C TYR A 107 -5.97 -24.30 -5.30
N LEU A 108 -7.10 -24.19 -4.62
CA LEU A 108 -7.46 -23.05 -3.81
C LEU A 108 -7.16 -23.40 -2.36
N LEU A 109 -6.56 -22.44 -1.66
CA LEU A 109 -6.31 -22.58 -0.24
C LEU A 109 -7.68 -22.57 0.48
N PRO A 110 -7.96 -23.47 1.44
CA PRO A 110 -9.16 -23.39 2.27
C PRO A 110 -9.35 -21.99 2.88
N VAL A 111 -10.60 -21.54 3.00
CA VAL A 111 -10.93 -20.16 3.41
C VAL A 111 -10.31 -19.80 4.76
N GLU A 112 -10.32 -20.71 5.72
CA GLU A 112 -9.70 -20.55 7.04
C GLU A 112 -8.21 -20.24 6.92
N GLN A 113 -7.52 -20.97 6.05
CA GLN A 113 -6.09 -20.81 5.80
C GLN A 113 -5.81 -19.53 5.02
N GLN A 114 -6.71 -19.09 4.14
CA GLN A 114 -6.61 -17.76 3.50
C GLN A 114 -6.75 -16.64 4.54
N ILE A 115 -7.70 -16.74 5.46
CA ILE A 115 -7.87 -15.79 6.56
C ILE A 115 -6.61 -15.74 7.42
N PHE A 116 -6.10 -16.91 7.82
CA PHE A 116 -4.87 -17.01 8.60
C PHE A 116 -3.68 -16.39 7.87
N LYS A 117 -3.46 -16.74 6.59
CA LYS A 117 -2.41 -16.17 5.77
C LYS A 117 -2.54 -14.64 5.69
N HIS A 118 -3.74 -14.12 5.41
CA HIS A 118 -3.97 -12.68 5.30
C HIS A 118 -3.63 -11.95 6.60
N ASN A 119 -4.00 -12.54 7.73
CA ASN A 119 -3.68 -12.01 9.05
C ASN A 119 -2.17 -11.99 9.36
N VAL A 120 -1.45 -13.06 8.98
CA VAL A 120 0.03 -13.13 9.07
C VAL A 120 0.67 -12.06 8.19
N ASP A 121 0.28 -11.98 6.91
CA ASP A 121 0.80 -10.98 5.97
C ASP A 121 0.55 -9.55 6.46
N THR A 122 -0.63 -9.29 7.04
CA THR A 122 -0.98 -7.98 7.59
C THR A 122 -0.05 -7.60 8.74
N LEU A 123 0.22 -8.53 9.67
CA LEU A 123 1.15 -8.25 10.76
C LEU A 123 2.58 -8.06 10.28
N GLY A 124 3.02 -8.83 9.26
CA GLY A 124 4.35 -8.63 8.69
C GLY A 124 4.52 -7.25 8.08
N ARG A 125 3.50 -6.72 7.40
CA ARG A 125 3.52 -5.36 6.83
C ARG A 125 3.49 -4.25 7.87
N VAL A 126 2.71 -4.43 8.93
CA VAL A 126 2.61 -3.44 10.02
C VAL A 126 3.83 -3.50 10.95
N GLY A 127 4.58 -4.62 10.91
CA GLY A 127 5.72 -4.86 11.77
C GLY A 127 5.34 -5.24 13.20
N PRO A 128 6.33 -5.61 14.04
CA PRO A 128 6.13 -5.82 15.47
C PRO A 128 5.70 -4.50 16.14
N ALA A 129 4.74 -4.56 17.06
CA ALA A 129 4.46 -3.41 17.90
C ALA A 129 5.68 -3.15 18.79
N GLU A 130 6.16 -1.91 18.82
CA GLU A 130 7.13 -1.47 19.82
C GLU A 130 6.62 -1.86 21.21
N ARG A 131 7.48 -2.50 22.01
CA ARG A 131 7.16 -2.80 23.40
C ARG A 131 6.98 -1.46 24.12
N ARG A 132 5.76 -0.95 24.20
CA ARG A 132 5.42 -0.08 25.32
C ARG A 132 5.53 -0.97 26.55
N HIS A 133 6.55 -0.72 27.36
CA HIS A 133 6.70 -1.27 28.70
C HIS A 133 5.49 -0.83 29.52
N THR A 134 4.41 -1.58 29.44
CA THR A 134 3.33 -1.53 30.43
C THR A 134 2.86 -2.95 30.64
N GLU A 135 3.71 -3.72 31.35
CA GLU A 135 3.28 -4.90 32.11
C GLU A 135 2.10 -4.57 33.05
N GLU A 136 1.85 -3.29 33.32
CA GLU A 136 0.67 -2.79 34.05
C GLU A 136 -0.67 -2.99 33.31
N GLU A 137 -0.69 -3.19 31.99
CA GLU A 137 -1.96 -3.41 31.26
C GLU A 137 -2.57 -4.80 31.45
N ALA A 138 -1.81 -5.76 31.98
CA ALA A 138 -2.28 -7.14 32.20
C ALA A 138 -3.33 -7.25 33.33
N ARG A 139 -3.52 -6.20 34.13
CA ARG A 139 -4.37 -6.23 35.35
C ARG A 139 -5.83 -5.80 35.17
N ARG A 140 -6.26 -5.38 33.98
CA ARG A 140 -7.68 -5.05 33.72
C ARG A 140 -8.20 -5.94 32.60
N ASN A 141 -9.40 -6.50 32.77
CA ASN A 141 -10.22 -7.21 31.77
C ASN A 141 -10.50 -6.36 30.50
N LYS A 142 -9.44 -5.95 29.80
CA LYS A 142 -9.51 -5.12 28.59
C LYS A 142 -9.54 -6.04 27.38
N LYS A 143 -10.72 -6.04 26.75
CA LYS A 143 -10.97 -6.17 25.30
C LYS A 143 -9.69 -6.41 24.47
N LYS A 144 -9.50 -7.64 23.96
CA LYS A 144 -8.36 -8.00 23.10
C LYS A 144 -8.44 -7.23 21.78
N SER A 145 -7.39 -6.48 21.41
CA SER A 145 -7.35 -5.79 20.11
C SER A 145 -7.22 -6.80 18.96
N PRO A 146 -7.68 -6.47 17.74
CA PRO A 146 -7.50 -7.34 16.57
C PRO A 146 -6.04 -7.78 16.35
N ARG A 147 -5.09 -6.85 16.53
CA ARG A 147 -3.66 -7.15 16.47
C ARG A 147 -3.24 -8.22 17.49
N ARG A 148 -3.58 -8.03 18.77
CA ARG A 148 -3.27 -9.01 19.84
C ARG A 148 -3.95 -10.36 19.59
N ALA A 149 -5.15 -10.36 19.01
CA ALA A 149 -5.86 -11.59 18.64
C ALA A 149 -5.09 -12.38 17.57
N ILE A 150 -4.65 -11.72 16.51
CA ILE A 150 -3.85 -12.36 15.45
C ILE A 150 -2.50 -12.84 15.99
N GLU A 151 -1.77 -12.01 16.74
CA GLU A 151 -0.48 -12.41 17.31
C GLU A 151 -0.60 -13.65 18.19
N GLN A 152 -1.67 -13.75 18.98
CA GLN A 152 -1.92 -14.93 19.79
C GLN A 152 -2.21 -16.16 18.93
N ALA A 153 -3.09 -16.04 17.92
CA ALA A 153 -3.42 -17.16 17.03
C ALA A 153 -2.18 -17.71 16.30
N ILE A 154 -1.24 -16.83 15.91
CA ILE A 154 0.03 -17.24 15.30
C ILE A 154 0.91 -17.98 16.31
N ARG A 155 1.02 -17.47 17.55
CA ARG A 155 1.77 -18.15 18.62
C ARG A 155 1.19 -19.54 18.92
N ASP A 156 -0.12 -19.65 19.04
CA ASP A 156 -0.82 -20.91 19.36
C ASP A 156 -0.65 -21.95 18.24
N THR A 157 -0.58 -21.50 16.98
CA THR A 157 -0.40 -22.38 15.80
C THR A 157 1.07 -22.72 15.52
N GLN A 158 2.02 -22.26 16.35
CA GLN A 158 3.46 -22.33 16.08
C GLN A 158 3.83 -21.74 14.70
N GLY A 159 3.14 -20.68 14.28
CA GLY A 159 3.41 -19.99 13.03
C GLY A 159 4.74 -19.23 13.04
N PRO A 160 5.12 -18.58 11.92
CA PRO A 160 6.37 -17.84 11.82
C PRO A 160 6.50 -16.78 12.93
N ASP A 161 7.68 -16.70 13.55
CA ASP A 161 7.96 -15.68 14.56
C ASP A 161 8.06 -14.31 13.88
N ILE A 162 6.99 -13.51 14.01
CA ILE A 162 6.89 -12.16 13.44
C ILE A 162 8.04 -11.26 13.93
N ARG A 163 8.63 -11.56 15.09
CA ARG A 163 9.76 -10.78 15.64
C ARG A 163 11.10 -11.11 14.99
N ARG A 164 11.21 -12.25 14.30
CA ARG A 164 12.42 -12.70 13.59
C ARG A 164 12.27 -12.61 12.07
N GLN A 165 11.32 -11.81 11.58
CA GLN A 165 11.15 -11.62 10.14
C GLN A 165 12.34 -10.87 9.54
N GLU A 166 12.65 -11.20 8.29
CA GLU A 166 13.59 -10.41 7.51
C GLU A 166 13.10 -8.97 7.40
N HIS A 167 13.97 -8.01 7.69
CA HIS A 167 13.67 -6.62 7.50
C HIS A 167 13.99 -6.24 6.05
N ILE A 168 12.95 -6.09 5.23
CA ILE A 168 13.10 -5.61 3.85
C ILE A 168 13.02 -4.08 3.90
N ALA A 169 14.13 -3.40 3.63
CA ALA A 169 14.11 -1.96 3.43
C ALA A 169 13.28 -1.64 2.17
N PRO A 170 12.17 -0.89 2.28
CA PRO A 170 11.43 -0.50 1.10
C PRO A 170 12.25 0.52 0.31
N TYR A 171 12.63 0.19 -0.91
CA TYR A 171 13.25 1.14 -1.82
C TYR A 171 12.17 1.71 -2.76
N ILE A 172 12.06 3.04 -2.82
CA ILE A 172 11.16 3.75 -3.75
C ILE A 172 11.62 3.57 -5.21
N VAL A 173 12.90 3.24 -5.39
CA VAL A 173 13.61 3.05 -6.65
C VAL A 173 14.39 1.73 -6.59
N PRO A 174 14.78 1.13 -7.72
CA PRO A 174 15.59 -0.09 -7.69
C PRO A 174 16.89 0.11 -6.89
N PRO A 175 17.39 -0.92 -6.18
CA PRO A 175 18.56 -0.78 -5.30
C PRO A 175 19.86 -0.45 -6.04
N TRP A 176 19.91 -0.60 -7.36
CA TRP A 176 21.03 -0.21 -8.22
C TRP A 176 20.89 1.20 -8.82
N TRP A 177 19.79 1.91 -8.54
CA TRP A 177 19.61 3.28 -9.01
C TRP A 177 20.43 4.25 -8.15
N GLN A 178 21.26 5.07 -8.81
CA GLN A 178 21.98 6.16 -8.16
C GLN A 178 21.22 7.46 -8.41
N GLY A 179 20.76 8.08 -7.32
CA GLY A 179 20.11 9.38 -7.36
C GLY A 179 21.07 10.55 -7.60
N PRO A 180 20.56 11.78 -7.72
CA PRO A 180 21.39 12.97 -7.75
C PRO A 180 22.22 13.09 -6.47
N GLN A 181 23.41 13.69 -6.56
CA GLN A 181 24.20 14.02 -5.38
C GLN A 181 23.49 15.10 -4.57
N THR A 182 23.23 14.83 -3.30
CA THR A 182 22.58 15.77 -2.38
C THR A 182 23.53 16.16 -1.26
N PHE A 183 23.56 17.45 -0.94
CA PHE A 183 24.36 18.00 0.15
C PHE A 183 23.41 18.78 1.06
N ILE A 184 23.33 18.40 2.33
CA ILE A 184 22.50 19.08 3.33
C ILE A 184 23.45 19.60 4.40
N GLU A 185 23.53 20.92 4.51
CA GLU A 185 24.36 21.60 5.50
C GLU A 185 23.66 21.69 6.85
N ARG A 186 24.45 21.82 7.92
CA ARG A 186 23.92 21.78 9.29
C ARG A 186 23.16 23.05 9.66
N ASN A 187 23.54 24.17 9.07
CA ASN A 187 22.99 25.48 9.37
C ASN A 187 23.06 26.39 8.13
N THR A 188 22.33 27.51 8.20
CA THR A 188 22.21 28.49 7.12
C THR A 188 23.54 29.17 6.78
N GLU A 189 24.40 29.42 7.77
CA GLU A 189 25.71 30.08 7.57
C GLU A 189 26.66 29.19 6.76
N GLU A 190 26.76 27.91 7.11
CA GLU A 190 27.54 26.90 6.37
C GLU A 190 26.99 26.71 4.95
N ALA A 191 25.67 26.69 4.79
CA ALA A 191 25.01 26.62 3.48
C ALA A 191 25.37 27.82 2.60
N GLN A 192 25.35 29.04 3.16
CA GLN A 192 25.71 30.25 2.44
C GLN A 192 27.20 30.24 2.02
N ILE A 193 28.11 29.90 2.92
CA ILE A 193 29.55 29.84 2.63
C ILE A 193 29.81 28.85 1.48
N LYS A 194 29.22 27.66 1.54
CA LYS A 194 29.36 26.66 0.47
C LYS A 194 28.70 27.09 -0.83
N HIS A 195 27.56 27.76 -0.76
CA HIS A 195 26.90 28.31 -1.93
C HIS A 195 27.80 29.31 -2.68
N GLU A 196 28.40 30.25 -1.94
CA GLU A 196 29.32 31.24 -2.49
C GLU A 196 30.56 30.58 -3.11
N GLN A 197 31.11 29.55 -2.46
CA GLN A 197 32.22 28.75 -3.01
C GLN A 197 31.84 28.05 -4.32
N ILE A 198 30.68 27.38 -4.37
CA ILE A 198 30.21 26.65 -5.55
C ILE A 198 30.01 27.58 -6.74
N ILE A 199 29.44 28.78 -6.53
CA ILE A 199 29.28 29.77 -7.60
C ILE A 199 30.63 30.21 -8.18
N GLN A 200 31.66 30.33 -7.34
CA GLN A 200 33.00 30.71 -7.78
C GLN A 200 33.71 29.57 -8.51
N ASP A 201 33.56 28.33 -8.04
CA ASP A 201 34.22 27.15 -8.57
C ASP A 201 33.59 26.63 -9.87
N GLU A 202 32.29 26.85 -10.07
CA GLU A 202 31.51 26.29 -11.18
C GLU A 202 30.79 27.37 -12.02
N PRO A 203 31.51 28.33 -12.64
CA PRO A 203 30.90 29.45 -13.37
C PRO A 203 30.12 29.01 -14.64
N ASP A 204 30.44 27.86 -15.21
CA ASP A 204 29.78 27.30 -16.40
C ASP A 204 28.54 26.43 -16.05
N ALA A 205 28.25 26.24 -14.76
CA ALA A 205 27.09 25.50 -14.31
C ALA A 205 25.80 26.33 -14.40
N VAL A 206 24.67 25.63 -14.44
CA VAL A 206 23.35 26.26 -14.32
C VAL A 206 22.93 26.23 -12.86
N HIS A 207 22.65 27.41 -12.31
CA HIS A 207 22.22 27.59 -10.91
C HIS A 207 20.72 27.90 -10.87
N ILE A 208 19.95 27.01 -10.24
CA ILE A 208 18.50 27.12 -10.15
C ILE A 208 18.07 27.04 -8.69
N TYR A 209 17.23 27.98 -8.28
CA TYR A 209 16.69 28.07 -6.93
C TYR A 209 15.21 27.70 -6.98
N THR A 210 14.76 26.87 -6.05
CA THR A 210 13.38 26.40 -5.99
C THR A 210 12.77 26.69 -4.64
N ASP A 211 11.46 26.92 -4.62
CA ASP A 211 10.71 27.17 -3.39
C ASP A 211 9.23 26.76 -3.61
N GLY A 212 8.64 26.14 -2.60
CA GLY A 212 7.22 25.85 -2.48
C GLY A 212 6.55 26.74 -1.42
N SER A 213 5.54 27.53 -1.81
CA SER A 213 4.86 28.43 -0.87
C SER A 213 3.39 28.10 -0.69
N GLY A 214 2.90 28.36 0.53
CA GLY A 214 1.48 28.36 0.87
C GLY A 214 1.07 29.73 1.40
N ILE A 215 0.30 30.51 0.64
CA ILE A 215 -0.14 31.87 1.02
C ILE A 215 -1.65 31.96 0.88
N GLY A 216 -2.34 32.39 1.94
CA GLY A 216 -3.79 32.64 1.90
C GLY A 216 -4.63 31.41 1.55
N GLY A 217 -4.20 30.20 1.94
CA GLY A 217 -4.89 28.94 1.63
C GLY A 217 -4.60 28.41 0.22
N HIS A 218 -3.66 29.01 -0.51
CA HIS A 218 -3.28 28.65 -1.86
C HIS A 218 -1.84 28.15 -1.90
N ILE A 219 -1.61 27.03 -2.60
CA ILE A 219 -0.30 26.41 -2.74
C ILE A 219 0.27 26.71 -4.14
N GLY A 220 1.53 27.11 -4.18
CA GLY A 220 2.28 27.32 -5.41
C GLY A 220 3.72 26.86 -5.28
N ALA A 221 4.39 26.75 -6.43
CA ALA A 221 5.80 26.44 -6.53
C ALA A 221 6.47 27.35 -7.55
N ALA A 222 7.74 27.63 -7.35
CA ALA A 222 8.55 28.39 -8.30
C ALA A 222 9.97 27.82 -8.44
N ALA A 223 10.57 28.08 -9.59
CA ALA A 223 11.97 27.85 -9.87
C ALA A 223 12.54 29.05 -10.63
N VAL A 224 13.69 29.55 -10.19
CA VAL A 224 14.39 30.69 -10.80
C VAL A 224 15.81 30.27 -11.14
N CYS A 225 16.18 30.40 -12.42
CA CYS A 225 17.52 30.16 -12.90
C CYS A 225 18.25 31.49 -13.08
N THR A 226 19.31 31.72 -12.31
CA THR A 226 20.09 32.96 -12.39
C THR A 226 20.99 32.99 -13.62
N THR A 227 21.44 31.83 -14.10
CA THR A 227 22.31 31.70 -15.27
C THR A 227 21.60 32.07 -16.59
N THR A 228 20.35 31.64 -16.76
CA THR A 228 19.55 31.91 -17.97
C THR A 228 18.54 33.05 -17.79
N GLN A 229 18.41 33.58 -16.58
CA GLN A 229 17.38 34.56 -16.17
C GLN A 229 15.96 34.08 -16.46
N GLU A 230 15.73 32.77 -16.31
CA GLU A 230 14.43 32.15 -16.53
C GLU A 230 13.72 31.86 -15.23
N THR A 231 12.40 32.03 -15.25
CA THR A 231 11.55 31.75 -14.11
C THR A 231 10.38 30.89 -14.56
N LYS A 232 10.09 29.86 -13.78
CA LYS A 232 8.86 29.07 -13.91
C LYS A 232 8.13 29.05 -12.58
N SER A 233 6.80 29.05 -12.66
CA SER A 233 5.95 28.87 -11.49
C SER A 233 4.74 28.02 -11.82
N ALA A 234 4.18 27.37 -10.81
CA ALA A 234 3.01 26.53 -10.93
C ALA A 234 2.08 26.77 -9.74
N TYR A 235 0.79 26.96 -10.03
CA TYR A 235 -0.26 26.98 -9.01
C TYR A 235 -0.80 25.57 -8.81
N MET A 236 -0.83 25.11 -7.56
CA MET A 236 -1.16 23.72 -7.19
C MET A 236 -2.53 23.54 -6.54
N GLY A 237 -3.33 24.62 -6.48
CA GLY A 237 -4.66 24.59 -5.88
C GLY A 237 -4.67 25.13 -4.46
N ASP A 238 -5.74 24.80 -3.74
CA ASP A 238 -5.88 25.16 -2.33
C ASP A 238 -5.12 24.19 -1.40
N ASP A 239 -5.04 24.56 -0.12
CA ASP A 239 -4.41 23.77 0.96
C ASP A 239 -5.17 22.47 1.31
N THR A 240 -6.38 22.28 0.76
CA THR A 240 -7.12 21.01 0.84
C THR A 240 -6.76 20.05 -0.26
N THR A 241 -6.27 20.57 -1.40
CA THR A 241 -5.90 19.82 -2.60
C THR A 241 -4.41 19.48 -2.61
N SER A 242 -3.56 20.45 -2.23
CA SER A 242 -2.11 20.33 -2.24
C SER A 242 -1.51 20.77 -0.92
N THR A 243 -0.28 20.34 -0.67
CA THR A 243 0.49 20.71 0.53
C THR A 243 1.73 21.49 0.13
N VAL A 244 2.30 22.27 1.04
CA VAL A 244 3.58 22.96 0.82
C VAL A 244 4.68 21.98 0.41
N TYR A 245 4.73 20.78 1.02
CA TYR A 245 5.65 19.71 0.61
C TYR A 245 5.49 19.26 -0.85
N ALA A 246 4.25 19.25 -1.37
CA ALA A 246 4.02 18.99 -2.79
C ALA A 246 4.50 20.17 -3.65
N GLY A 247 4.39 21.40 -3.13
CA GLY A 247 5.00 22.61 -3.68
C GLY A 247 6.51 22.49 -3.86
N GLU A 248 7.24 22.07 -2.83
CA GLU A 248 8.70 21.88 -2.90
C GLU A 248 9.11 20.92 -4.02
N LEU A 249 8.46 19.75 -4.06
CA LEU A 249 8.70 18.75 -5.11
C LEU A 249 8.38 19.29 -6.50
N GLN A 250 7.32 20.09 -6.62
CA GLN A 250 6.96 20.75 -7.87
C GLN A 250 8.01 21.81 -8.26
N GLY A 251 8.59 22.54 -7.30
CA GLY A 251 9.69 23.47 -7.52
C GLY A 251 10.90 22.77 -8.17
N ILE A 252 11.32 21.64 -7.61
CA ILE A 252 12.40 20.80 -8.17
C ILE A 252 12.04 20.33 -9.59
N SER A 253 10.79 19.91 -9.81
CA SER A 253 10.32 19.54 -11.16
C SER A 253 10.42 20.70 -12.14
N LEU A 254 10.06 21.93 -11.75
CA LEU A 254 10.20 23.12 -12.60
C LEU A 254 11.66 23.44 -12.90
N ALA A 255 12.56 23.29 -11.92
CA ALA A 255 14.00 23.46 -12.13
C ALA A 255 14.55 22.48 -13.16
N LEU A 256 14.17 21.21 -13.08
CA LEU A 256 14.57 20.21 -14.07
C LEU A 256 14.04 20.53 -15.48
N GLN A 257 12.84 21.11 -15.59
CA GLN A 257 12.32 21.57 -16.88
C GLN A 257 13.14 22.73 -17.46
N ILE A 258 13.53 23.71 -16.62
CA ILE A 258 14.42 24.80 -17.06
C ILE A 258 15.75 24.23 -17.58
N ALA A 259 16.35 23.29 -16.84
CA ALA A 259 17.60 22.65 -17.26
C ALA A 259 17.46 21.85 -18.57
N GLN A 260 16.33 21.17 -18.78
CA GLN A 260 16.05 20.46 -20.04
C GLN A 260 15.88 21.42 -21.23
N GLU A 261 15.24 22.56 -21.03
CA GLU A 261 15.05 23.59 -22.06
C GLU A 261 16.36 24.30 -22.41
N ASP A 262 17.22 24.61 -21.43
CA ASP A 262 18.55 25.16 -21.69
C ASP A 262 19.37 24.19 -22.57
N ARG A 263 19.33 22.88 -22.27
CA ARG A 263 19.98 21.86 -23.08
C ARG A 263 19.37 21.73 -24.49
N SER A 264 18.05 21.83 -24.62
CA SER A 264 17.38 21.69 -25.93
C SER A 264 17.68 22.84 -26.88
N ARG A 265 18.04 24.01 -26.34
CA ARG A 265 18.55 25.17 -27.11
C ARG A 265 20.00 25.01 -27.57
N GLY A 266 20.66 23.91 -27.23
CA GLY A 266 22.03 23.60 -27.65
C GLY A 266 23.11 24.09 -26.69
N ASN A 267 22.74 24.58 -25.50
CA ASN A 267 23.72 24.98 -24.49
C ASN A 267 24.34 23.72 -23.85
N SER A 268 25.66 23.71 -23.75
CA SER A 268 26.42 22.67 -23.05
C SER A 268 26.83 23.19 -21.68
N ARG A 269 26.32 22.57 -20.62
CA ARG A 269 26.61 22.94 -19.22
C ARG A 269 27.43 21.84 -18.56
N SER A 270 28.40 22.21 -17.73
CA SER A 270 29.19 21.25 -16.95
C SER A 270 28.31 20.50 -15.94
N LYS A 271 27.43 21.24 -15.25
CA LYS A 271 26.57 20.77 -14.16
C LYS A 271 25.25 21.55 -14.11
N VAL A 272 24.25 20.94 -13.47
CA VAL A 272 23.00 21.58 -13.07
C VAL A 272 22.93 21.52 -11.55
N LEU A 273 22.93 22.69 -10.91
CA LEU A 273 22.91 22.87 -9.47
C LEU A 273 21.55 23.41 -9.08
N ILE A 274 20.82 22.65 -8.27
CA ILE A 274 19.50 23.01 -7.76
C ILE A 274 19.62 23.27 -6.26
N TYR A 275 19.21 24.46 -5.84
CA TYR A 275 19.18 24.90 -4.46
C TYR A 275 17.73 24.91 -3.97
N THR A 276 17.48 24.23 -2.87
CA THR A 276 16.16 24.08 -2.23
C THR A 276 16.37 24.10 -0.71
N ASP A 277 15.40 24.62 0.03
CA ASP A 277 15.36 24.62 1.50
C ASP A 277 14.52 23.49 2.11
#